data_AF-K0R7C8-F1
#
_entry.id   AF-K0R7C8-F1
#
_cell.length_a   1.000
_cell.length_b   1.000
_cell.length_c   1.000
_cell.angle_alpha   90.00
_cell.angle_beta   90.00
_cell.angle_gamma   90.00
#
_symmetry.space_group_name_H-M   'P 1'
#
loop_
_entity.id
_entity.type
_entity.pdbx_description
1 polymer ?
#
loop_
_entity_poly.entity_id
_entity_poly.type
_entity_poly.pdbx_seq_one_letter_code
_entity_poly.pdbx_strand_id
1 'polypeptide(L)'
;MMMNQQSRTLSVGSEDGECSVPPRMTMASQSSSFADDDVEGGHISSSDEEDEIIQTKFRPSRGGFMRRSSQTSGLTSRNRARSEPAVAEQTSSSKYHRRSAIFADSPYEPAVAKTGKRRWSDQSSQGSNELPRTISFNVDCKSGRKSHFFTSVILPTFGLLAIFSVIAYQYKQISTLQGELDLSHGHRLVLTDSHSNLTRDLQKKQEHIENFRHTHGQLTKVHSDLSANMKKMRDEYAEGMKELSRLRTVERRVTWSEKRWNEMVDGIQERSRQSVLAKYGEGPHHVELTLELPHNETPQRVLIELAPLSMMPHSISTFLDQVSGGELDGTHFDLHAGHVLMGRSHIKQRDGDQRNDGSEHDVPRNVFPEYNSQFPHDHYTVAFPPASTASQKTGVEFYINLLNNAAHHSPRVEKDKDGNDRYVEGESAFGKIIDAESRKVVDAMDALQVVGGGLLEESVEIVSAKIISERKIE
;
A
#
# COMPACT_ATOMS: atom_id res chain seq x y z
N MET A 1 38.91 21.94 -10.27
CA MET A 1 37.85 22.69 -9.58
C MET A 1 38.03 22.46 -8.09
N MET A 2 38.67 23.40 -7.42
CA MET A 2 38.91 23.40 -5.98
C MET A 2 38.05 24.53 -5.38
N MET A 3 37.18 24.20 -4.43
CA MET A 3 36.50 25.14 -3.52
C MET A 3 36.51 24.45 -2.15
N ASN A 4 37.49 24.74 -1.30
CA ASN A 4 37.58 25.88 -0.37
C ASN A 4 36.49 25.82 0.72
N GLN A 5 36.83 25.13 1.81
CA GLN A 5 36.09 25.12 3.08
C GLN A 5 36.54 26.33 3.90
N GLN A 6 35.61 27.19 4.31
CA GLN A 6 35.85 28.21 5.34
C GLN A 6 35.22 27.75 6.65
N SER A 7 36.08 27.51 7.63
CA SER A 7 35.76 27.30 9.03
C SER A 7 35.34 28.63 9.67
N ARG A 8 34.19 28.64 10.35
CA ARG A 8 33.79 29.72 11.27
C ARG A 8 33.98 29.25 12.70
N THR A 9 34.97 29.84 13.35
CA THR A 9 35.16 29.89 14.80
C THR A 9 34.22 30.95 15.39
N LEU A 10 33.42 30.60 16.39
CA LEU A 10 32.77 31.56 17.29
C LEU A 10 33.12 31.17 18.73
N SER A 11 33.76 32.11 19.42
CA SER A 11 34.16 32.02 20.82
C SER A 11 33.26 32.89 21.69
N VAL A 12 32.93 32.35 22.86
CA VAL A 12 32.79 33.02 24.18
C VAL A 12 31.76 34.14 24.33
N GLY A 13 30.80 33.88 25.21
CA GLY A 13 29.99 34.88 25.91
C GLY A 13 29.39 34.24 27.16
N SER A 14 30.16 34.25 28.26
CA SER A 14 29.74 33.91 29.61
C SER A 14 29.14 35.16 30.27
N GLU A 15 27.87 35.10 30.67
CA GLU A 15 27.29 36.07 31.61
C GLU A 15 26.44 35.34 32.64
N ASP A 16 26.81 35.57 33.89
CA ASP A 16 26.13 35.16 35.11
C ASP A 16 24.78 35.88 35.23
N GLY A 17 23.73 35.14 35.61
CA GLY A 17 22.38 35.68 35.77
C GLY A 17 21.62 34.96 36.87
N GLU A 18 21.46 35.67 37.98
CA GLU A 18 20.91 35.25 39.26
C GLU A 18 19.44 34.77 39.23
N CYS A 19 19.17 33.83 40.14
CA CYS A 19 17.94 33.65 40.92
C CYS A 19 16.70 34.50 40.58
N SER A 20 15.65 33.83 40.09
CA SER A 20 14.28 34.19 40.46
C SER A 20 13.33 33.00 40.30
N VAL A 21 12.85 32.51 41.45
CA VAL A 21 11.77 31.52 41.60
C VAL A 21 10.42 32.20 41.30
N PRO A 22 9.57 31.67 40.40
CA PRO A 22 8.17 32.08 40.33
C PRO A 22 7.27 31.14 41.16
N PRO A 23 6.14 31.66 41.69
CA PRO A 23 5.33 30.97 42.69
C PRO A 23 4.40 29.91 42.10
N ARG A 24 4.23 28.88 42.92
CA ARG A 24 3.25 27.78 42.88
C ARG A 24 1.82 28.30 42.62
N MET A 25 1.29 28.06 41.42
CA MET A 25 -0.15 28.19 41.13
C MET A 25 -0.85 26.85 41.37
N THR A 26 -1.70 26.84 42.38
CA THR A 26 -2.76 25.84 42.61
C THR A 26 -3.84 25.98 41.53
N MET A 27 -4.00 24.96 40.69
CA MET A 27 -5.19 24.81 39.84
C MET A 27 -6.23 23.99 40.60
N ALA A 28 -7.28 24.67 41.03
CA ALA A 28 -8.52 24.06 41.50
C ALA A 28 -9.29 23.51 40.29
N SER A 29 -9.71 22.26 40.40
CA SER A 29 -10.70 21.60 39.55
C SER A 29 -12.04 22.34 39.61
N GLN A 30 -12.50 22.86 38.47
CA GLN A 30 -13.90 23.20 38.27
C GLN A 30 -14.43 22.48 37.04
N SER A 31 -15.33 21.54 37.32
CA SER A 31 -16.29 20.94 36.40
C SER A 31 -17.28 22.00 35.93
N SER A 32 -17.36 22.22 34.62
CA SER A 32 -18.48 22.93 34.00
C SER A 32 -19.06 22.09 32.87
N SER A 33 -20.17 21.44 33.19
CA SER A 33 -21.17 20.95 32.25
C SER A 33 -21.75 22.11 31.44
N PHE A 34 -21.63 22.06 30.12
CA PHE A 34 -22.47 22.82 29.21
C PHE A 34 -23.10 21.87 28.20
N ALA A 35 -24.43 21.82 28.28
CA ALA A 35 -25.32 21.24 27.30
C ALA A 35 -25.66 22.28 26.23
N ASP A 36 -26.27 21.76 25.16
CA ASP A 36 -27.05 22.47 24.12
C ASP A 36 -26.25 23.13 22.98
N ASP A 37 -26.30 22.54 21.78
CA ASP A 37 -27.28 22.95 20.75
C ASP A 37 -27.07 22.19 19.41
N ASP A 38 -28.14 21.54 18.99
CA ASP A 38 -28.72 21.44 17.64
C ASP A 38 -27.81 21.63 16.40
N VAL A 39 -27.56 20.52 15.69
CA VAL A 39 -27.40 20.56 14.22
C VAL A 39 -28.29 19.52 13.56
N GLU A 40 -29.25 20.08 12.84
CA GLU A 40 -30.24 19.52 11.95
C GLU A 40 -29.61 18.92 10.68
N GLY A 41 -30.11 17.75 10.26
CA GLY A 41 -30.24 17.41 8.83
C GLY A 41 -29.16 16.53 8.19
N GLY A 42 -29.52 15.29 7.87
CA GLY A 42 -28.75 14.48 6.90
C GLY A 42 -29.06 12.99 6.88
N HIS A 43 -30.32 12.59 6.67
CA HIS A 43 -30.66 11.21 6.35
C HIS A 43 -30.06 10.80 5.00
N ILE A 44 -29.03 9.95 5.01
CA ILE A 44 -28.69 9.11 3.87
C ILE A 44 -29.01 7.67 4.26
N SER A 45 -30.16 7.23 3.77
CA SER A 45 -30.59 5.84 3.79
C SER A 45 -29.69 5.04 2.85
N SER A 46 -28.78 4.24 3.42
CA SER A 46 -28.19 3.10 2.73
C SER A 46 -28.44 1.84 3.56
N SER A 47 -29.64 1.29 3.37
CA SER A 47 -29.92 -0.13 3.58
C SER A 47 -29.03 -0.93 2.63
N ASP A 48 -28.16 -1.77 3.20
CA ASP A 48 -27.77 -3.10 2.70
C ASP A 48 -26.77 -3.68 3.71
N GLU A 49 -27.27 -3.95 4.93
CA GLU A 49 -26.65 -4.84 5.88
C GLU A 49 -27.02 -6.28 5.50
N GLU A 50 -26.20 -6.91 4.65
CA GLU A 50 -26.12 -8.37 4.64
C GLU A 50 -25.09 -8.79 5.70
N ASP A 51 -25.59 -9.03 6.91
CA ASP A 51 -24.91 -9.77 7.96
C ASP A 51 -24.69 -11.22 7.48
N GLU A 52 -23.57 -11.48 6.80
CA GLU A 52 -23.02 -12.84 6.75
C GLU A 52 -22.48 -13.21 8.14
N ILE A 53 -23.38 -13.71 8.98
CA ILE A 53 -23.06 -14.46 10.19
C ILE A 53 -22.27 -15.70 9.74
N ILE A 54 -20.94 -15.61 9.81
CA ILE A 54 -20.07 -16.79 9.78
C ILE A 54 -20.32 -17.54 11.09
N GLN A 55 -21.32 -18.42 11.10
CA GLN A 55 -21.49 -19.45 12.13
C GLN A 55 -20.33 -20.43 12.01
N THR A 56 -19.18 -20.13 12.62
CA THR A 56 -18.20 -21.16 12.94
C THR A 56 -18.81 -22.07 13.98
N LYS A 57 -19.28 -23.24 13.54
CA LYS A 57 -19.61 -24.39 14.40
C LYS A 57 -18.33 -24.85 15.11
N PHE A 58 -17.98 -24.20 16.22
CA PHE A 58 -17.15 -24.80 17.25
C PHE A 58 -18.07 -25.20 18.41
N ARG A 59 -18.33 -26.51 18.51
CA ARG A 59 -18.98 -27.09 19.68
C ARG A 59 -18.02 -26.97 20.88
N PRO A 60 -18.40 -26.30 21.97
CA PRO A 60 -17.63 -26.42 23.21
C PRO A 60 -17.98 -27.78 23.83
N SER A 61 -17.02 -28.71 23.78
CA SER A 61 -17.08 -29.91 24.60
C SER A 61 -16.88 -29.49 26.05
N ARG A 62 -17.94 -29.62 26.83
CA ARG A 62 -18.00 -29.36 28.27
C ARG A 62 -17.73 -30.68 28.98
N GLY A 63 -16.68 -30.71 29.81
CA GLY A 63 -16.57 -31.62 30.96
C GLY A 63 -15.75 -32.90 30.75
N GLY A 64 -14.66 -33.02 31.52
CA GLY A 64 -13.96 -34.29 31.69
C GLY A 64 -12.56 -34.15 32.28
N PHE A 65 -12.47 -33.75 33.55
CA PHE A 65 -11.26 -34.01 34.35
C PHE A 65 -11.00 -35.52 34.37
N MET A 66 -9.92 -35.98 33.72
CA MET A 66 -9.25 -37.22 34.08
C MET A 66 -7.74 -37.08 33.88
N ARG A 67 -7.01 -37.16 35.00
CA ARG A 67 -5.60 -37.55 35.03
C ARG A 67 -5.44 -38.88 34.29
N ARG A 68 -4.47 -38.97 33.37
CA ARG A 68 -3.75 -40.23 33.12
C ARG A 68 -2.34 -40.01 32.60
N SER A 69 -1.44 -40.58 33.39
CA SER A 69 -0.08 -41.04 33.19
C SER A 69 0.31 -41.55 31.81
N SER A 70 1.58 -41.29 31.46
CA SER A 70 2.57 -42.16 30.78
C SER A 70 2.11 -42.96 29.55
N GLN A 71 2.77 -42.71 28.41
CA GLN A 71 3.39 -43.71 27.51
C GLN A 71 3.57 -43.11 26.11
N THR A 72 4.82 -42.86 25.70
CA THR A 72 5.26 -43.10 24.31
C THR A 72 6.75 -43.39 24.30
N SER A 73 7.08 -44.65 24.57
CA SER A 73 8.30 -45.31 24.11
C SER A 73 8.06 -45.87 22.71
N GLY A 74 8.98 -45.61 21.80
CA GLY A 74 9.23 -46.48 20.64
C GLY A 74 8.81 -45.92 19.29
N LEU A 75 9.74 -45.24 18.62
CA LEU A 75 9.99 -45.51 17.20
C LEU A 75 11.49 -45.54 16.97
N THR A 76 11.93 -46.73 16.55
CA THR A 76 13.29 -47.18 16.39
C THR A 76 13.95 -46.67 15.12
N SER A 77 15.26 -46.52 15.25
CA SER A 77 16.27 -46.28 14.22
C SER A 77 16.03 -47.03 12.91
N ARG A 78 16.37 -46.38 11.80
CA ARG A 78 16.86 -47.09 10.61
C ARG A 78 18.09 -46.39 10.04
N ASN A 79 19.23 -46.97 10.37
CA ASN A 79 20.54 -46.73 9.78
C ASN A 79 20.49 -46.82 8.25
N ARG A 80 21.15 -45.89 7.58
CA ARG A 80 21.80 -46.17 6.30
C ARG A 80 23.07 -45.34 6.15
N ALA A 81 24.19 -45.97 6.47
CA ALA A 81 25.51 -45.56 6.06
C ALA A 81 25.64 -45.70 4.53
N ARG A 82 26.24 -44.71 3.86
CA ARG A 82 27.08 -44.97 2.69
C ARG A 82 28.11 -43.85 2.50
N SER A 83 29.34 -44.31 2.42
CA SER A 83 30.63 -43.68 2.14
C SER A 83 30.69 -42.66 0.99
N GLU A 84 31.44 -41.58 1.24
CA GLU A 84 32.52 -40.91 0.44
C GLU A 84 32.94 -41.49 -0.93
N PRO A 85 33.69 -40.76 -1.81
CA PRO A 85 34.58 -39.61 -1.51
C PRO A 85 34.55 -38.40 -2.49
N ALA A 86 35.33 -37.39 -2.10
CA ALA A 86 35.69 -36.18 -2.83
C ALA A 86 36.62 -36.42 -4.04
N VAL A 87 36.46 -35.62 -5.10
CA VAL A 87 37.51 -35.26 -6.07
C VAL A 87 37.29 -33.81 -6.54
N ALA A 88 38.40 -33.12 -6.73
CA ALA A 88 38.56 -31.70 -6.96
C ALA A 88 38.42 -31.26 -8.43
N GLU A 89 38.48 -29.93 -8.57
CA GLU A 89 39.09 -29.16 -9.66
C GLU A 89 38.30 -28.75 -10.93
N GLN A 90 38.31 -27.42 -11.10
CA GLN A 90 38.73 -26.67 -12.29
C GLN A 90 37.75 -26.36 -13.44
N THR A 91 37.63 -25.04 -13.63
CA THR A 91 37.76 -24.28 -14.90
C THR A 91 36.53 -23.94 -15.76
N SER A 92 36.42 -22.62 -15.95
CA SER A 92 36.31 -21.93 -17.24
C SER A 92 34.92 -21.69 -17.87
N SER A 93 34.61 -20.39 -17.94
CA SER A 93 34.13 -19.62 -19.10
C SER A 93 33.30 -20.32 -20.19
N SER A 94 32.17 -19.71 -20.54
CA SER A 94 31.84 -19.42 -21.96
C SER A 94 30.62 -18.50 -22.10
N LYS A 95 30.83 -17.37 -22.77
CA LYS A 95 29.82 -16.52 -23.40
C LYS A 95 29.44 -17.14 -24.75
N TYR A 96 28.16 -17.24 -25.10
CA TYR A 96 27.59 -17.06 -26.47
C TYR A 96 26.07 -16.86 -26.31
N HIS A 97 25.46 -15.72 -26.66
CA HIS A 97 25.00 -15.27 -27.98
C HIS A 97 23.95 -16.15 -28.68
N ARG A 98 22.70 -15.64 -28.65
CA ARG A 98 21.86 -15.24 -29.81
C ARG A 98 21.11 -16.32 -30.64
N ARG A 99 19.83 -15.97 -30.91
CA ARG A 99 18.88 -16.34 -31.99
C ARG A 99 17.75 -17.29 -31.59
N SER A 100 16.48 -16.88 -31.59
CA SER A 100 15.56 -16.49 -32.69
C SER A 100 14.91 -17.68 -33.39
N ALA A 101 13.58 -17.56 -33.58
CA ALA A 101 12.69 -18.27 -34.52
C ALA A 101 12.19 -19.67 -34.10
N ILE A 102 10.99 -20.18 -34.42
CA ILE A 102 9.78 -19.75 -35.16
C ILE A 102 8.71 -20.86 -34.91
N PHE A 103 7.42 -20.48 -34.95
CA PHE A 103 6.17 -21.23 -35.23
C PHE A 103 6.03 -22.77 -35.11
N ALA A 104 4.94 -23.19 -34.44
CA ALA A 104 3.87 -24.14 -34.86
C ALA A 104 3.23 -24.77 -33.60
N ASP A 105 1.96 -25.16 -33.48
CA ASP A 105 0.69 -24.87 -34.15
C ASP A 105 -0.42 -25.31 -33.16
N SER A 106 -1.51 -24.56 -33.17
CA SER A 106 -2.94 -24.84 -32.91
C SER A 106 -3.42 -26.32 -32.74
N PRO A 107 -4.67 -26.63 -32.28
CA PRO A 107 -5.82 -25.74 -32.01
C PRO A 107 -6.66 -26.04 -30.74
N TYR A 108 -7.42 -25.04 -30.28
CA TYR A 108 -8.57 -25.23 -29.38
C TYR A 108 -9.85 -24.70 -30.05
N GLU A 109 -10.92 -25.48 -29.92
CA GLU A 109 -12.27 -25.23 -30.48
C GLU A 109 -12.95 -23.97 -29.90
N PRO A 110 -13.78 -23.26 -30.69
CA PRO A 110 -14.68 -22.23 -30.17
C PRO A 110 -16.13 -22.73 -30.02
N ALA A 111 -16.70 -22.45 -28.84
CA ALA A 111 -18.10 -22.70 -28.52
C ALA A 111 -19.05 -21.63 -29.10
N VAL A 112 -19.97 -22.11 -29.93
CA VAL A 112 -21.42 -21.80 -30.04
C VAL A 112 -21.88 -20.35 -29.81
N ALA A 113 -22.28 -19.73 -30.92
CA ALA A 113 -22.98 -18.46 -31.03
C ALA A 113 -24.40 -18.48 -30.41
N LYS A 114 -24.75 -17.42 -29.67
CA LYS A 114 -26.15 -17.04 -29.40
C LYS A 114 -26.43 -15.70 -30.09
N THR A 115 -27.23 -15.78 -31.15
CA THR A 115 -27.75 -14.65 -31.92
C THR A 115 -28.84 -13.93 -31.15
N GLY A 116 -28.52 -12.75 -30.60
CA GLY A 116 -29.49 -11.81 -30.05
C GLY A 116 -30.01 -10.85 -31.12
N LYS A 117 -31.25 -11.05 -31.56
CA LYS A 117 -32.00 -10.15 -32.44
C LYS A 117 -32.15 -8.77 -31.77
N ARG A 118 -31.63 -7.71 -32.40
CA ARG A 118 -32.07 -6.33 -32.12
C ARG A 118 -32.75 -5.74 -33.34
N ARG A 119 -34.04 -5.51 -33.12
CA ARG A 119 -35.09 -4.96 -33.96
C ARG A 119 -34.76 -3.50 -34.33
N TRP A 120 -34.53 -3.24 -35.60
CA TRP A 120 -34.59 -1.88 -36.15
C TRP A 120 -36.07 -1.54 -36.37
N SER A 121 -36.49 -0.41 -35.84
CA SER A 121 -37.82 0.17 -36.03
C SER A 121 -37.84 1.00 -37.30
N ASP A 122 -38.57 0.52 -38.30
CA ASP A 122 -39.01 1.29 -39.46
C ASP A 122 -39.98 2.39 -39.01
N GLN A 123 -39.68 3.63 -39.38
CA GLN A 123 -40.66 4.71 -39.50
C GLN A 123 -40.56 5.29 -40.91
N SER A 124 -41.23 4.62 -41.85
CA SER A 124 -41.57 5.18 -43.15
C SER A 124 -43.03 5.64 -43.12
N SER A 125 -43.24 6.90 -42.75
CA SER A 125 -44.53 7.58 -42.93
C SER A 125 -44.65 8.06 -44.38
N GLN A 126 -45.29 7.26 -45.23
CA GLN A 126 -45.85 7.72 -46.50
C GLN A 126 -47.24 8.33 -46.23
N GLY A 127 -47.34 9.64 -46.38
CA GLY A 127 -48.57 10.41 -46.32
C GLY A 127 -48.66 11.40 -47.48
N SER A 128 -49.59 11.11 -48.39
CA SER A 128 -50.46 12.00 -49.18
C SER A 128 -49.99 13.39 -49.63
N ASN A 129 -50.17 13.67 -50.93
CA ASN A 129 -50.84 14.85 -51.54
C ASN A 129 -50.51 14.87 -53.06
N GLU A 130 -51.38 14.38 -53.95
CA GLU A 130 -52.41 15.13 -54.70
C GLU A 130 -51.92 16.29 -55.61
N LEU A 131 -51.93 16.02 -56.94
CA LEU A 131 -52.29 16.87 -58.10
C LEU A 131 -51.40 18.08 -58.52
N PRO A 132 -51.51 18.64 -59.76
CA PRO A 132 -52.25 18.21 -60.96
C PRO A 132 -51.49 18.24 -62.32
N ARG A 133 -52.03 17.46 -63.26
CA ARG A 133 -52.35 17.76 -64.68
C ARG A 133 -51.35 18.56 -65.54
N THR A 134 -50.69 17.83 -66.44
CA THR A 134 -50.12 18.35 -67.70
C THR A 134 -51.25 18.74 -68.65
N ILE A 135 -51.35 20.03 -68.99
CA ILE A 135 -52.23 20.58 -70.03
C ILE A 135 -51.48 20.54 -71.36
N SER A 136 -51.99 19.79 -72.33
CA SER A 136 -51.57 19.86 -73.73
C SER A 136 -52.34 20.96 -74.45
N PHE A 137 -51.64 21.97 -74.95
CA PHE A 137 -52.20 22.95 -75.88
C PHE A 137 -52.06 22.41 -77.31
N ASN A 138 -53.17 21.93 -77.86
CA ASN A 138 -53.36 21.69 -79.28
C ASN A 138 -53.98 22.96 -79.86
N VAL A 139 -53.22 23.73 -80.63
CA VAL A 139 -53.74 24.92 -81.33
C VAL A 139 -54.00 24.55 -82.79
N ASP A 140 -55.28 24.40 -83.05
CA ASP A 140 -55.94 24.23 -84.33
C ASP A 140 -56.30 25.62 -84.88
N CYS A 141 -55.93 25.96 -86.12
CA CYS A 141 -56.47 27.09 -86.91
C CYS A 141 -56.08 26.87 -88.39
N LYS A 142 -56.94 26.28 -89.24
CA LYS A 142 -58.04 26.89 -90.02
C LYS A 142 -57.68 28.06 -90.95
N SER A 143 -58.21 27.89 -92.19
CA SER A 143 -58.60 28.90 -93.18
C SER A 143 -57.49 29.43 -94.09
N GLY A 144 -57.69 29.68 -95.39
CA GLY A 144 -58.90 29.59 -96.19
C GLY A 144 -58.66 30.06 -97.64
N ARG A 145 -59.36 29.41 -98.58
CA ARG A 145 -60.06 29.95 -99.76
C ARG A 145 -59.45 31.06 -100.64
N LYS A 146 -59.28 30.67 -101.92
CA LYS A 146 -59.94 31.15 -103.18
C LYS A 146 -59.43 32.40 -103.95
N SER A 147 -59.56 32.21 -105.29
CA SER A 147 -59.88 33.16 -106.39
C SER A 147 -58.67 33.83 -107.06
N HIS A 148 -58.38 33.61 -108.35
CA HIS A 148 -59.05 33.89 -109.66
C HIS A 148 -58.56 35.21 -110.30
N PHE A 149 -58.56 35.21 -111.65
CA PHE A 149 -58.38 36.31 -112.63
C PHE A 149 -56.91 36.65 -113.00
N PHE A 150 -56.44 36.42 -114.23
CA PHE A 150 -56.71 37.02 -115.56
C PHE A 150 -55.81 38.24 -115.87
N THR A 151 -55.46 38.34 -117.16
CA THR A 151 -54.85 39.45 -117.92
C THR A 151 -53.31 39.54 -117.84
N SER A 152 -52.56 39.30 -118.93
CA SER A 152 -52.55 39.93 -120.25
C SER A 152 -52.14 41.41 -120.20
N VAL A 153 -50.84 41.61 -120.45
CA VAL A 153 -50.21 42.71 -121.20
C VAL A 153 -50.69 44.13 -120.87
N ILE A 154 -49.85 44.93 -120.20
CA ILE A 154 -49.52 46.33 -120.56
C ILE A 154 -48.58 46.98 -119.50
N LEU A 155 -47.39 47.33 -119.97
CA LEU A 155 -46.50 48.46 -119.67
C LEU A 155 -45.76 48.65 -118.30
N PRO A 156 -44.45 49.03 -118.35
CA PRO A 156 -43.49 48.90 -117.24
C PRO A 156 -43.21 50.24 -116.54
N THR A 157 -44.15 50.74 -115.73
CA THR A 157 -43.93 51.91 -114.86
C THR A 157 -44.48 51.76 -113.43
N PHE A 158 -45.39 50.80 -113.18
CA PHE A 158 -45.87 50.45 -111.83
C PHE A 158 -44.94 49.50 -111.04
N GLY A 159 -43.97 48.86 -111.72
CA GLY A 159 -43.01 47.95 -111.08
C GLY A 159 -42.19 48.64 -109.98
N LEU A 160 -41.75 49.88 -110.19
CA LEU A 160 -40.91 50.59 -109.22
C LEU A 160 -41.68 51.01 -107.95
N LEU A 161 -42.95 51.41 -108.05
CA LEU A 161 -43.78 51.80 -106.90
C LEU A 161 -44.24 50.60 -106.06
N ALA A 162 -44.59 49.48 -106.71
CA ALA A 162 -44.89 48.23 -106.03
C ALA A 162 -43.64 47.65 -105.34
N ILE A 163 -42.46 47.78 -105.95
CA ILE A 163 -41.18 47.44 -105.32
C ILE A 163 -40.95 48.31 -104.08
N PHE A 164 -41.15 49.63 -104.15
CA PHE A 164 -41.00 50.52 -102.98
C PHE A 164 -42.00 50.21 -101.85
N SER A 165 -43.27 49.90 -102.16
CA SER A 165 -44.24 49.55 -101.11
C SER A 165 -43.92 48.21 -100.46
N VAL A 166 -43.44 47.23 -101.24
CA VAL A 166 -42.97 45.94 -100.70
C VAL A 166 -41.72 46.15 -99.85
N ILE A 167 -40.78 46.98 -100.28
CA ILE A 167 -39.57 47.30 -99.50
C ILE A 167 -39.94 48.02 -98.19
N ALA A 168 -40.85 48.99 -98.19
CA ALA A 168 -41.27 49.70 -96.98
C ALA A 168 -42.05 48.80 -96.01
N TYR A 169 -42.90 47.91 -96.53
CA TYR A 169 -43.61 46.91 -95.73
C TYR A 169 -42.65 45.87 -95.13
N GLN A 170 -41.71 45.38 -95.93
CA GLN A 170 -40.64 44.50 -95.46
C GLN A 170 -39.78 45.20 -94.41
N TYR A 171 -39.44 46.47 -94.58
CA TYR A 171 -38.68 47.24 -93.61
C TYR A 171 -39.45 47.39 -92.28
N LYS A 172 -40.76 47.66 -92.33
CA LYS A 172 -41.60 47.75 -91.13
C LYS A 172 -41.68 46.40 -90.41
N GLN A 173 -41.92 45.31 -91.15
CA GLN A 173 -41.89 43.94 -90.60
C GLN A 173 -40.54 43.60 -90.00
N ILE A 174 -39.43 43.95 -90.68
CA ILE A 174 -38.07 43.76 -90.18
C ILE A 174 -37.88 44.56 -88.89
N SER A 175 -38.36 45.81 -88.79
CA SER A 175 -38.23 46.61 -87.57
C SER A 175 -39.06 46.08 -86.40
N THR A 176 -40.27 45.57 -86.65
CA THR A 176 -41.10 44.95 -85.60
C THR A 176 -40.50 43.62 -85.15
N LEU A 177 -39.98 42.83 -86.08
CA LEU A 177 -39.25 41.60 -85.77
C LEU A 177 -37.96 41.90 -85.02
N GLN A 178 -37.26 42.98 -85.34
CA GLN A 178 -36.09 43.45 -84.57
C GLN A 178 -36.50 43.85 -83.14
N GLY A 179 -37.59 44.60 -82.96
CA GLY A 179 -38.08 44.96 -81.63
C GLY A 179 -38.53 43.76 -80.78
N GLU A 180 -39.20 42.78 -81.39
CA GLU A 180 -39.54 41.52 -80.71
C GLU A 180 -38.29 40.67 -80.43
N LEU A 181 -37.30 40.66 -81.33
CA LEU A 181 -36.02 39.99 -81.13
C LEU A 181 -35.25 40.63 -79.96
N ASP A 182 -35.24 41.97 -79.87
CA ASP A 182 -34.58 42.73 -78.80
C ASP A 182 -35.28 42.51 -77.45
N LEU A 183 -36.62 42.52 -77.43
CA LEU A 183 -37.40 42.19 -76.23
C LEU A 183 -37.14 40.74 -75.79
N SER A 184 -37.10 39.81 -76.73
CA SER A 184 -36.75 38.40 -76.48
C SER A 184 -35.33 38.27 -75.95
N HIS A 185 -34.37 39.04 -76.47
CA HIS A 185 -33.00 39.10 -75.95
C HIS A 185 -32.96 39.68 -74.53
N GLY A 186 -33.73 40.73 -74.24
CA GLY A 186 -33.84 41.30 -72.90
C GLY A 186 -34.40 40.31 -71.89
N HIS A 187 -35.48 39.60 -72.23
CA HIS A 187 -36.01 38.53 -71.38
C HIS A 187 -35.00 37.40 -71.20
N ARG A 188 -34.29 37.01 -72.25
CA ARG A 188 -33.24 35.99 -72.16
C ARG A 188 -32.11 36.43 -71.23
N LEU A 189 -31.69 37.70 -71.27
CA LEU A 189 -30.67 38.26 -70.37
C LEU A 189 -31.11 38.23 -68.91
N VAL A 190 -32.33 38.69 -68.60
CA VAL A 190 -32.87 38.63 -67.22
C VAL A 190 -32.99 37.18 -66.74
N LEU A 191 -33.41 36.27 -67.62
CA LEU A 191 -33.51 34.85 -67.29
C LEU A 191 -32.12 34.25 -67.04
N THR A 192 -31.11 34.61 -67.85
CA THR A 192 -29.74 34.15 -67.64
C THR A 192 -29.12 34.72 -66.37
N ASP A 193 -29.40 35.99 -66.05
CA ASP A 193 -28.94 36.62 -64.81
C ASP A 193 -29.60 35.97 -63.60
N SER A 194 -30.91 35.76 -63.64
CA SER A 194 -31.67 35.04 -62.61
C SER A 194 -31.14 33.62 -62.43
N HIS A 195 -30.90 32.89 -63.52
CA HIS A 195 -30.31 31.56 -63.48
C HIS A 195 -28.90 31.58 -62.86
N SER A 196 -28.07 32.56 -63.21
CA SER A 196 -26.72 32.72 -62.64
C SER A 196 -26.77 33.02 -61.13
N ASN A 197 -27.72 33.85 -60.70
CA ASN A 197 -27.93 34.21 -59.30
C ASN A 197 -28.42 33.00 -58.49
N LEU A 198 -29.38 32.24 -59.04
CA LEU A 198 -29.88 31.01 -58.42
C LEU A 198 -28.77 29.96 -58.32
N THR A 199 -27.96 29.80 -59.38
CA THR A 199 -26.82 28.88 -59.37
C THR A 199 -25.80 29.28 -58.30
N ARG A 200 -25.52 30.58 -58.16
CA ARG A 200 -24.63 31.10 -57.11
C ARG A 200 -25.19 30.87 -55.71
N ASP A 201 -26.49 31.06 -55.50
CA ASP A 201 -27.12 30.80 -54.21
C ASP A 201 -27.09 29.31 -53.87
N LEU A 202 -27.42 28.43 -54.83
CA LEU A 202 -27.32 26.98 -54.65
C LEU A 202 -25.89 26.55 -54.31
N GLN A 203 -24.86 27.14 -54.95
CA GLN A 203 -23.46 26.88 -54.61
C GLN A 203 -23.12 27.31 -53.18
N LYS A 204 -23.55 28.51 -52.76
CA LYS A 204 -23.34 28.98 -51.37
C LYS A 204 -24.06 28.08 -50.35
N LYS A 205 -25.28 27.64 -50.66
CA LYS A 205 -26.03 26.72 -49.81
C LYS A 205 -25.34 25.36 -49.74
N GLN A 206 -24.81 24.86 -50.85
CA GLN A 206 -24.02 23.63 -50.87
C GLN A 206 -22.76 23.76 -49.99
N GLU A 207 -22.03 24.87 -50.10
CA GLU A 207 -20.86 25.14 -49.25
C GLU A 207 -21.23 25.20 -47.76
N HIS A 208 -22.35 25.85 -47.42
CA HIS A 208 -22.85 25.87 -46.04
C HIS A 208 -23.21 24.47 -45.53
N ILE A 209 -23.82 23.62 -46.37
CA ILE A 209 -24.16 22.23 -46.02
C ILE A 209 -22.88 21.42 -45.79
N GLU A 210 -21.85 21.58 -46.63
CA GLU A 210 -20.57 20.88 -46.44
C GLU A 210 -19.85 21.37 -45.17
N ASN A 211 -19.84 22.67 -44.91
CA ASN A 211 -19.29 23.24 -43.68
C ASN A 211 -20.02 22.72 -42.44
N PHE A 212 -21.35 22.67 -42.49
CA PHE A 212 -22.18 22.11 -41.41
C PHE A 212 -21.89 20.62 -41.21
N ARG A 213 -21.75 19.86 -42.30
CA ARG A 213 -21.41 18.43 -42.24
C ARG A 213 -20.04 18.22 -41.62
N HIS A 214 -19.07 19.06 -41.94
CA HIS A 214 -17.73 19.02 -41.37
C HIS A 214 -17.74 19.32 -39.86
N THR A 215 -18.39 20.41 -39.44
CA THR A 215 -18.47 20.78 -38.01
C THR A 215 -19.24 19.75 -37.20
N HIS A 216 -20.33 19.21 -37.74
CA HIS A 216 -21.05 18.09 -37.12
C HIS A 216 -20.15 16.86 -36.99
N GLY A 217 -19.36 16.54 -38.02
CA GLY A 217 -18.36 15.47 -37.98
C GLY A 217 -17.33 15.68 -36.86
N GLN A 218 -16.79 16.89 -36.73
CA GLN A 218 -15.86 17.23 -35.64
C GLN A 218 -16.53 17.09 -34.26
N LEU A 219 -17.76 17.58 -34.10
CA LEU A 219 -18.51 17.48 -32.85
C LEU A 219 -18.79 16.02 -32.46
N THR A 220 -19.14 15.16 -33.42
CA THR A 220 -19.34 13.72 -33.15
C THR A 220 -18.04 13.04 -32.69
N LYS A 221 -16.89 13.45 -33.23
CA LYS A 221 -15.58 12.96 -32.79
C LYS A 221 -15.26 13.42 -31.36
N VAL A 222 -15.50 14.69 -31.04
CA VAL A 222 -15.32 15.19 -29.67
C VAL A 222 -16.24 14.45 -28.69
N HIS A 223 -17.50 14.20 -29.08
CA HIS A 223 -18.43 13.43 -28.26
C HIS A 223 -17.98 11.96 -28.07
N SER A 224 -17.47 11.31 -29.12
CA SER A 224 -16.92 9.96 -28.98
C SER A 224 -15.70 9.93 -28.06
N ASP A 225 -14.78 10.88 -28.22
CA ASP A 225 -13.56 10.98 -27.41
C ASP A 225 -13.88 11.29 -25.95
N LEU A 226 -14.83 12.20 -25.70
CA LEU A 226 -15.33 12.51 -24.36
C LEU A 226 -16.00 11.29 -23.72
N SER A 227 -16.82 10.55 -24.47
CA SER A 227 -17.46 9.33 -23.96
C SER A 227 -16.44 8.23 -23.63
N ALA A 228 -15.39 8.09 -24.44
CA ALA A 228 -14.29 7.16 -24.17
C ALA A 228 -13.50 7.56 -22.93
N ASN A 229 -13.24 8.86 -22.75
CA ASN A 229 -12.55 9.38 -21.57
C ASN A 229 -13.40 9.19 -20.29
N MET A 230 -14.69 9.49 -20.35
CA MET A 230 -15.62 9.25 -19.24
C MET A 230 -15.69 7.78 -18.85
N LYS A 231 -15.66 6.87 -19.83
CA LYS A 231 -15.59 5.43 -19.58
C LYS A 231 -14.27 5.06 -18.87
N LYS A 232 -13.13 5.56 -19.35
CA LYS A 232 -11.82 5.31 -18.75
C LYS A 232 -11.75 5.80 -17.29
N MET A 233 -12.20 7.03 -17.01
CA MET A 233 -12.25 7.57 -15.65
C MET A 233 -13.17 6.75 -14.74
N ARG A 234 -14.30 6.25 -15.26
CA ARG A 234 -15.21 5.37 -14.52
C ARG A 234 -14.54 4.03 -14.16
N ASP A 235 -13.79 3.44 -15.10
CA ASP A 235 -13.09 2.18 -14.89
C ASP A 235 -11.95 2.34 -13.87
N GLU A 236 -11.16 3.43 -13.95
CA GLU A 236 -10.11 3.77 -12.98
C GLU A 236 -10.69 4.01 -11.57
N TYR A 237 -11.81 4.73 -11.48
CA TYR A 237 -12.51 4.94 -10.20
C TYR A 237 -13.03 3.62 -9.61
N ALA A 238 -13.58 2.73 -10.45
CA ALA A 238 -14.03 1.42 -10.02
C ALA A 238 -12.87 0.54 -9.50
N GLU A 239 -11.69 0.64 -10.12
CA GLU A 239 -10.48 -0.04 -9.65
C GLU A 239 -9.97 0.55 -8.33
N GLY A 240 -9.91 1.89 -8.21
CA GLY A 240 -9.55 2.56 -6.96
C GLY A 240 -10.49 2.21 -5.79
N MET A 241 -11.80 2.10 -6.05
CA MET A 241 -12.78 1.67 -5.05
C MET A 241 -12.58 0.20 -4.61
N LYS A 242 -12.18 -0.68 -5.53
CA LYS A 242 -11.83 -2.07 -5.19
C LYS A 242 -10.59 -2.13 -4.32
N GLU A 243 -9.55 -1.37 -4.65
CA GLU A 243 -8.32 -1.33 -3.87
C GLU A 243 -8.55 -0.75 -2.46
N LEU A 244 -9.35 0.32 -2.35
CA LEU A 244 -9.72 0.89 -1.05
C LEU A 244 -10.52 -0.10 -0.19
N SER A 245 -11.39 -0.91 -0.80
CA SER A 245 -12.10 -1.99 -0.10
C SER A 245 -11.16 -3.09 0.38
N ARG A 246 -10.13 -3.42 -0.42
CA ARG A 246 -9.06 -4.36 -0.05
C ARG A 246 -8.26 -3.83 1.15
N LEU A 247 -7.87 -2.55 1.12
CA LEU A 247 -7.12 -1.90 2.21
C LEU A 247 -7.92 -1.89 3.52
N ARG A 248 -9.22 -1.55 3.49
CA ARG A 248 -10.10 -1.63 4.68
C ARG A 248 -10.18 -3.04 5.25
N THR A 249 -10.17 -4.06 4.40
CA THR A 249 -10.20 -5.47 4.84
C THR A 249 -8.89 -5.85 5.54
N VAL A 250 -7.75 -5.37 5.02
CA VAL A 250 -6.44 -5.57 5.65
C VAL A 250 -6.37 -4.85 7.00
N GLU A 251 -6.80 -3.58 7.07
CA GLU A 251 -6.86 -2.79 8.30
C GLU A 251 -7.71 -3.46 9.39
N ARG A 252 -8.89 -3.98 9.03
CA ARG A 252 -9.71 -4.78 9.96
C ARG A 252 -8.97 -6.02 10.45
N ARG A 253 -8.23 -6.74 9.59
CA ARG A 253 -7.47 -7.92 10.03
C ARG A 253 -6.33 -7.54 10.97
N VAL A 254 -5.64 -6.44 10.71
CA VAL A 254 -4.55 -5.94 11.57
C VAL A 254 -5.10 -5.56 12.95
N THR A 255 -6.15 -4.74 13.01
CA THR A 255 -6.78 -4.33 14.28
C THR A 255 -7.30 -5.51 15.10
N TRP A 256 -7.92 -6.50 14.45
CA TRP A 256 -8.35 -7.74 15.11
C TRP A 256 -7.18 -8.59 15.61
N SER A 257 -6.10 -8.69 14.84
CA SER A 257 -4.89 -9.41 15.25
C SER A 257 -4.21 -8.74 16.43
N GLU A 258 -4.12 -7.41 16.42
CA GLU A 258 -3.54 -6.61 17.51
C GLU A 258 -4.35 -6.77 18.80
N LYS A 259 -5.69 -6.66 18.73
CA LYS A 259 -6.56 -6.89 19.88
C LYS A 259 -6.35 -8.30 20.47
N ARG A 260 -6.33 -9.33 19.62
CA ARG A 260 -6.11 -10.71 20.06
C ARG A 260 -4.72 -10.91 20.66
N TRP A 261 -3.70 -10.25 20.12
CA TRP A 261 -2.35 -10.27 20.67
C TRP A 261 -2.31 -9.65 22.07
N ASN A 262 -2.91 -8.48 22.26
CA ASN A 262 -2.95 -7.81 23.56
C ASN A 262 -3.70 -8.67 24.61
N GLU A 263 -4.86 -9.24 24.26
CA GLU A 263 -5.59 -10.16 25.16
C GLU A 263 -4.75 -11.39 25.55
N MET A 264 -3.91 -11.89 24.63
CA MET A 264 -3.01 -13.00 24.90
C MET A 264 -1.86 -12.59 25.82
N VAL A 265 -1.22 -11.43 25.57
CA VAL A 265 -0.16 -10.86 26.40
C VAL A 265 -0.66 -10.63 27.82
N ASP A 266 -1.79 -9.93 27.98
CA ASP A 266 -2.41 -9.67 29.28
C ASP A 266 -2.70 -10.98 30.03
N GLY A 267 -3.22 -11.99 29.32
CA GLY A 267 -3.49 -13.30 29.89
C GLY A 267 -2.21 -14.05 30.33
N ILE A 268 -1.09 -13.88 29.63
CA ILE A 268 0.21 -14.44 30.03
C ILE A 268 0.76 -13.69 31.24
N GLN A 269 0.76 -12.35 31.20
CA GLN A 269 1.23 -11.51 32.30
C GLN A 269 0.49 -11.82 33.61
N GLU A 270 -0.84 -11.90 33.57
CA GLU A 270 -1.64 -12.20 34.75
C GLU A 270 -1.37 -13.61 35.30
N ARG A 271 -1.22 -14.62 34.43
CA ARG A 271 -0.86 -15.98 34.87
C ARG A 271 0.55 -16.04 35.45
N SER A 272 1.51 -15.36 34.85
CA SER A 272 2.87 -15.24 35.37
C SER A 272 2.89 -14.54 36.73
N ARG A 273 2.13 -13.45 36.88
CA ARG A 273 1.96 -12.75 38.16
C ARG A 273 1.41 -13.67 39.25
N GLN A 274 0.32 -14.39 38.96
CA GLN A 274 -0.28 -15.34 39.89
C GLN A 274 0.68 -16.49 40.24
N SER A 275 1.43 -16.99 39.26
CA SER A 275 2.45 -18.02 39.45
C SER A 275 3.55 -17.55 40.40
N VAL A 276 4.07 -16.32 40.21
CA VAL A 276 5.09 -15.75 41.09
C VAL A 276 4.56 -15.59 42.51
N LEU A 277 3.37 -15.00 42.68
CA LEU A 277 2.75 -14.84 43.99
C LEU A 277 2.55 -16.18 44.71
N ALA A 278 2.16 -17.22 43.98
CA ALA A 278 1.95 -18.55 44.55
C ALA A 278 3.25 -19.27 44.92
N LYS A 279 4.32 -19.12 44.12
CA LYS A 279 5.61 -19.82 44.32
C LYS A 279 6.57 -19.07 45.25
N TYR A 280 6.68 -17.76 45.07
CA TYR A 280 7.73 -16.92 45.64
C TYR A 280 7.20 -15.84 46.60
N GLY A 281 5.87 -15.66 46.68
CA GLY A 281 5.23 -14.67 47.54
C GLY A 281 5.14 -13.29 46.91
N GLU A 282 4.82 -12.29 47.73
CA GLU A 282 4.84 -10.89 47.33
C GLU A 282 6.28 -10.37 47.20
N GLY A 283 6.51 -9.42 46.29
CA GLY A 283 7.80 -8.74 46.11
C GLY A 283 7.99 -7.55 47.07
N PRO A 284 9.12 -6.81 46.95
CA PRO A 284 10.15 -6.94 45.90
C PRO A 284 11.01 -8.19 46.05
N HIS A 285 11.30 -8.85 44.92
CA HIS A 285 12.12 -10.06 44.90
C HIS A 285 13.59 -9.69 44.74
N HIS A 286 14.45 -10.41 45.45
CA HIS A 286 15.90 -10.24 45.38
C HIS A 286 16.56 -11.54 44.93
N VAL A 287 17.52 -11.42 44.02
CA VAL A 287 18.33 -12.53 43.53
C VAL A 287 19.79 -12.22 43.81
N GLU A 288 20.48 -13.19 44.41
CA GLU A 288 21.92 -13.12 44.61
C GLU A 288 22.63 -14.07 43.66
N LEU A 289 23.59 -13.51 42.93
CA LEU A 289 24.53 -14.26 42.12
C LEU A 289 25.86 -14.35 42.88
N THR A 290 26.40 -15.56 42.99
CA THR A 290 27.78 -15.80 43.43
C THR A 290 28.64 -16.00 42.20
N LEU A 291 29.60 -15.10 41.99
CA LEU A 291 30.42 -15.02 40.79
C LEU A 291 31.87 -15.36 41.10
N GLU A 292 32.51 -16.15 40.24
CA GLU A 292 33.94 -16.41 40.27
C GLU A 292 34.63 -15.58 39.18
N LEU A 293 35.33 -14.53 39.60
CA LEU A 293 36.07 -13.64 38.71
C LEU A 293 37.48 -14.19 38.47
N PRO A 294 38.05 -14.00 37.27
CA PRO A 294 39.45 -14.33 37.05
C PRO A 294 40.33 -13.52 38.01
N HIS A 295 41.33 -14.19 38.57
CA HIS A 295 42.30 -13.65 39.54
C HIS A 295 41.78 -13.34 40.96
N ASN A 296 40.50 -13.60 41.26
CA ASN A 296 39.98 -13.52 42.62
C ASN A 296 39.83 -14.93 43.21
N GLU A 297 40.56 -15.22 44.29
CA GLU A 297 40.47 -16.52 44.97
C GLU A 297 39.12 -16.73 45.67
N THR A 298 38.41 -15.66 45.99
CA THR A 298 37.14 -15.70 46.71
C THR A 298 35.98 -15.31 45.80
N PRO A 299 34.93 -16.16 45.72
CA PRO A 299 33.72 -15.82 44.99
C PRO A 299 33.10 -14.52 45.52
N GLN A 300 32.72 -13.65 44.60
CA GLN A 300 32.09 -12.37 44.86
C GLN A 300 30.58 -12.49 44.76
N ARG A 301 29.84 -11.56 45.38
CA ARG A 301 28.37 -11.58 45.40
C ARG A 301 27.81 -10.35 44.68
N VAL A 302 26.77 -10.57 43.89
CA VAL A 302 26.01 -9.53 43.20
C VAL A 302 24.55 -9.67 43.55
N LEU A 303 23.96 -8.61 44.11
CA LEU A 303 22.55 -8.55 44.51
C LEU A 303 21.74 -7.78 43.48
N ILE A 304 20.68 -8.42 42.98
CA ILE A 304 19.75 -7.91 41.99
C ILE A 304 18.39 -7.75 42.66
N GLU A 305 17.84 -6.54 42.67
CA GLU A 305 16.43 -6.28 42.98
C GLU A 305 15.62 -6.36 41.69
N LEU A 306 14.57 -7.17 41.68
CA LEU A 306 13.69 -7.31 40.52
C LEU A 306 12.63 -6.20 40.53
N ALA A 307 12.18 -5.82 39.34
CA ALA A 307 11.12 -4.83 39.17
C ALA A 307 9.81 -5.27 39.86
N PRO A 308 8.86 -4.35 40.09
CA PRO A 308 7.54 -4.72 40.61
C PRO A 308 6.77 -5.66 39.67
N LEU A 309 6.04 -6.62 40.24
CA LEU A 309 5.17 -7.54 39.49
C LEU A 309 4.01 -6.84 38.76
N SER A 310 3.72 -5.58 39.10
CA SER A 310 2.75 -4.77 38.36
C SER A 310 3.28 -4.24 37.03
N MET A 311 4.60 -4.26 36.81
CA MET A 311 5.24 -3.72 35.62
C MET A 311 5.58 -4.82 34.61
N MET A 312 6.31 -5.86 35.06
CA MET A 312 6.88 -6.88 34.18
C MET A 312 6.78 -8.31 34.77
N PRO A 313 5.57 -8.78 35.12
CA PRO A 313 5.39 -10.06 35.79
C PRO A 313 5.89 -11.26 34.99
N HIS A 314 5.85 -11.22 33.66
CA HIS A 314 6.27 -12.36 32.84
C HIS A 314 7.79 -12.54 32.84
N SER A 315 8.53 -11.46 32.66
CA SER A 315 9.99 -11.43 32.69
C SER A 315 10.52 -11.83 34.06
N ILE A 316 9.92 -11.28 35.13
CA ILE A 316 10.25 -11.63 36.51
C ILE A 316 9.98 -13.12 36.78
N SER A 317 8.81 -13.63 36.39
CA SER A 317 8.46 -15.04 36.54
C SER A 317 9.47 -15.95 35.85
N THR A 318 9.86 -15.59 34.62
CA THR A 318 10.84 -16.36 33.84
C THR A 318 12.18 -16.40 34.54
N PHE A 319 12.69 -15.24 34.96
CA PHE A 319 13.99 -15.15 35.62
C PHE A 319 14.01 -15.89 36.97
N LEU A 320 12.96 -15.74 37.79
CA LEU A 320 12.84 -16.48 39.06
C LEU A 320 12.74 -17.99 38.83
N ASP A 321 12.00 -18.44 37.82
CA ASP A 321 11.92 -19.86 37.49
C ASP A 321 13.30 -20.40 37.05
N GLN A 322 14.07 -19.66 36.25
CA GLN A 322 15.46 -20.01 35.88
C GLN A 322 16.39 -20.10 37.10
N VAL A 323 16.32 -19.13 38.02
CA VAL A 323 17.11 -19.14 39.27
C VAL A 323 16.72 -20.33 40.13
N SER A 324 15.41 -20.57 40.32
CA SER A 324 14.90 -21.66 41.17
C SER A 324 15.25 -23.05 40.63
N GLY A 325 15.34 -23.18 39.30
CA GLY A 325 15.73 -24.42 38.62
C GLY A 325 17.25 -24.67 38.62
N GLY A 326 18.06 -23.70 39.06
CA GLY A 326 19.52 -23.78 38.96
C GLY A 326 20.01 -23.69 37.51
N GLU A 327 19.22 -23.11 36.60
CA GLU A 327 19.59 -22.99 35.19
C GLU A 327 20.73 -21.98 34.98
N LEU A 328 20.89 -21.03 35.91
CA LEU A 328 21.99 -20.06 35.90
C LEU A 328 23.30 -20.62 36.47
N ASP A 329 23.27 -21.73 37.21
CA ASP A 329 24.44 -22.29 37.89
C ASP A 329 25.40 -22.91 36.86
N GLY A 330 26.66 -22.47 36.88
CA GLY A 330 27.69 -22.83 35.89
C GLY A 330 27.55 -22.10 34.55
N THR A 331 26.64 -21.13 34.42
CA THR A 331 26.62 -20.23 33.27
C THR A 331 27.72 -19.18 33.39
N HIS A 332 28.04 -18.49 32.30
CA HIS A 332 29.19 -17.60 32.25
C HIS A 332 28.83 -16.25 31.62
N PHE A 333 29.38 -15.17 32.17
CA PHE A 333 29.52 -13.92 31.43
C PHE A 333 30.75 -14.05 30.55
N ASP A 334 30.52 -14.13 29.24
CA ASP A 334 31.57 -14.35 28.24
C ASP A 334 31.53 -13.34 27.08
N LEU A 335 30.47 -12.53 26.99
CA LEU A 335 30.29 -11.52 25.96
C LEU A 335 30.18 -10.12 26.58
N HIS A 336 31.10 -9.26 26.20
CA HIS A 336 31.23 -7.86 26.54
C HIS A 336 31.03 -6.98 25.29
N ALA A 337 29.83 -6.44 25.11
CA ALA A 337 29.50 -5.63 23.93
C ALA A 337 29.80 -4.12 24.10
N GLY A 338 30.63 -3.77 25.09
CA GLY A 338 31.07 -2.39 25.39
C GLY A 338 30.05 -1.56 26.16
N HIS A 339 28.75 -1.88 26.04
CA HIS A 339 27.66 -1.23 26.76
C HIS A 339 26.85 -2.21 27.61
N VAL A 340 27.05 -3.51 27.44
CA VAL A 340 26.41 -4.60 28.20
C VAL A 340 27.37 -5.77 28.44
N LEU A 341 27.21 -6.44 29.57
CA LEU A 341 27.80 -7.75 29.89
C LEU A 341 26.72 -8.82 29.78
N MET A 342 26.88 -9.79 28.90
CA MET A 342 25.88 -10.84 28.66
C MET A 342 26.32 -12.18 29.24
N GLY A 343 25.46 -12.73 30.10
CA GLY A 343 25.55 -14.07 30.65
C GLY A 343 24.86 -15.07 29.73
N ARG A 344 25.52 -16.19 29.44
CA ARG A 344 25.01 -17.26 28.56
C ARG A 344 25.37 -18.63 29.12
N SER A 345 24.57 -19.63 28.76
CA SER A 345 24.96 -21.02 28.92
C SER A 345 26.25 -21.28 28.13
N HIS A 346 27.28 -21.78 28.80
CA HIS A 346 28.62 -21.88 28.25
C HIS A 346 28.66 -22.84 27.05
N ILE A 347 28.96 -22.31 25.85
CA ILE A 347 29.02 -23.11 24.61
C ILE A 347 30.23 -24.06 24.60
N LYS A 348 31.29 -23.72 25.33
CA LYS A 348 32.53 -24.50 25.35
C LYS A 348 32.52 -25.49 26.51
N GLN A 349 31.61 -26.48 26.48
CA GLN A 349 31.94 -27.71 27.21
C GLN A 349 33.21 -28.27 26.59
N ARG A 350 34.29 -28.10 27.34
CA ARG A 350 35.57 -28.81 27.18
C ARG A 350 35.24 -30.24 26.79
N ASP A 351 35.71 -30.64 25.61
CA ASP A 351 35.37 -31.89 24.89
C ASP A 351 34.93 -33.04 25.82
N GLY A 352 33.60 -33.21 25.99
CA GLY A 352 33.04 -34.40 26.64
C GLY A 352 32.00 -34.18 27.73
N ASP A 353 31.87 -32.99 28.29
CA ASP A 353 30.97 -32.78 29.45
C ASP A 353 29.62 -32.17 29.09
N GLN A 354 29.10 -32.45 27.89
CA GLN A 354 27.68 -32.21 27.61
C GLN A 354 26.88 -32.87 28.71
N ARG A 355 26.00 -32.11 29.38
CA ARG A 355 24.92 -32.65 30.20
C ARG A 355 24.10 -33.53 29.27
N ASN A 356 24.55 -34.76 29.11
CA ASN A 356 23.98 -35.78 28.24
C ASN A 356 22.92 -36.56 29.03
N ASP A 357 22.35 -35.92 30.06
CA ASP A 357 21.27 -36.48 30.86
C ASP A 357 20.03 -36.76 29.99
N GLY A 358 20.00 -36.23 28.76
CA GLY A 358 18.95 -36.51 27.77
C GLY A 358 17.59 -35.97 28.20
N SER A 359 17.52 -35.34 29.37
CA SER A 359 16.42 -34.53 29.81
C SER A 359 16.64 -33.15 29.22
N GLU A 360 16.15 -32.98 28.00
CA GLU A 360 15.85 -31.67 27.41
C GLU A 360 14.77 -31.03 28.30
N HIS A 361 15.18 -30.55 29.48
CA HIS A 361 14.34 -29.79 30.37
C HIS A 361 13.99 -28.50 29.63
N ASP A 362 12.69 -28.22 29.54
CA ASP A 362 12.18 -27.02 28.87
C ASP A 362 12.53 -25.81 29.73
N VAL A 363 13.73 -25.26 29.50
CA VAL A 363 14.25 -24.10 30.19
C VAL A 363 13.26 -22.94 30.00
N PRO A 364 12.74 -22.32 31.08
CA PRO A 364 11.83 -21.19 30.97
C PRO A 364 12.41 -20.07 30.10
N ARG A 365 11.61 -19.53 29.19
CA ARG A 365 12.03 -18.46 28.26
C ARG A 365 11.07 -17.29 28.32
N ASN A 366 11.62 -16.09 28.10
CA ASN A 366 10.81 -14.90 27.92
C ASN A 366 10.13 -14.96 26.54
N VAL A 367 8.80 -15.13 26.51
CA VAL A 367 8.09 -15.43 25.25
C VAL A 367 7.73 -14.18 24.44
N PHE A 368 7.76 -13.00 25.05
CA PHE A 368 7.63 -11.72 24.38
C PHE A 368 8.40 -10.63 25.15
N PRO A 369 8.86 -9.58 24.47
CA PRO A 369 9.44 -8.44 25.15
C PRO A 369 8.40 -7.67 25.96
N GLU A 370 8.54 -7.69 27.28
CA GLU A 370 7.74 -6.97 28.25
C GLU A 370 8.41 -5.65 28.63
N TYR A 371 8.43 -4.68 27.72
CA TYR A 371 9.04 -3.37 27.96
C TYR A 371 8.16 -2.47 28.83
N ASN A 372 8.75 -1.76 29.79
CA ASN A 372 8.07 -0.73 30.58
C ASN A 372 8.89 0.57 30.65
N SER A 373 8.31 1.69 30.22
CA SER A 373 9.00 3.00 30.23
C SER A 373 9.38 3.53 31.61
N GLN A 374 8.75 3.03 32.69
CA GLN A 374 9.08 3.39 34.07
C GLN A 374 10.26 2.59 34.62
N PHE A 375 10.71 1.57 33.88
CA PHE A 375 11.88 0.75 34.21
C PHE A 375 12.81 0.67 32.99
N PRO A 376 13.43 1.80 32.59
CA PRO A 376 14.27 1.87 31.40
C PRO A 376 15.59 1.11 31.57
N HIS A 377 16.33 0.93 30.47
CA HIS A 377 17.66 0.30 30.45
C HIS A 377 18.75 1.24 30.97
N ASP A 378 18.65 1.63 32.24
CA ASP A 378 19.65 2.45 32.91
C ASP A 378 20.92 1.67 33.24
N HIS A 379 21.98 2.39 33.63
CA HIS A 379 23.20 1.78 34.14
C HIS A 379 22.89 0.82 35.31
N TYR A 380 23.46 -0.39 35.25
CA TYR A 380 23.27 -1.52 36.15
C TYR A 380 21.87 -2.14 36.17
N THR A 381 21.06 -1.93 35.14
CA THR A 381 19.84 -2.72 34.95
C THR A 381 20.13 -4.07 34.30
N VAL A 382 19.30 -5.06 34.62
CA VAL A 382 19.38 -6.43 34.12
C VAL A 382 18.23 -6.67 33.16
N ALA A 383 18.50 -7.26 32.00
CA ALA A 383 17.51 -7.41 30.94
C ALA A 383 17.67 -8.70 30.14
N PHE A 384 16.61 -9.09 29.43
CA PHE A 384 16.63 -10.19 28.48
C PHE A 384 17.00 -9.68 27.07
N PRO A 385 17.86 -10.40 26.32
CA PRO A 385 18.11 -10.06 24.93
C PRO A 385 16.84 -10.27 24.07
N PRO A 386 16.75 -9.64 22.89
CA PRO A 386 15.57 -9.73 22.04
C PRO A 386 15.38 -11.16 21.52
N ALA A 387 14.11 -11.60 21.42
CA ALA A 387 13.76 -12.98 21.07
C ALA A 387 14.24 -13.47 19.69
N SER A 388 14.67 -12.54 18.83
CA SER A 388 15.07 -12.82 17.46
C SER A 388 16.51 -13.33 17.28
N THR A 389 17.33 -13.33 18.33
CA THR A 389 18.70 -13.83 18.20
C THR A 389 18.70 -15.35 18.16
N ALA A 390 19.38 -15.92 17.15
CA ALA A 390 19.61 -17.36 17.05
C ALA A 390 20.31 -17.97 18.29
N SER A 391 20.79 -17.12 19.21
CA SER A 391 21.39 -17.44 20.50
C SER A 391 20.38 -17.92 21.54
N GLN A 392 19.10 -17.54 21.45
CA GLN A 392 18.04 -17.98 22.39
C GLN A 392 17.73 -19.49 22.37
N LYS A 393 18.44 -20.30 21.58
CA LYS A 393 18.30 -21.76 21.61
C LYS A 393 18.50 -22.33 23.00
N THR A 394 19.38 -21.74 23.82
CA THR A 394 19.70 -22.20 25.17
C THR A 394 18.67 -21.75 26.21
N GLY A 395 17.93 -20.67 25.98
CA GLY A 395 16.92 -20.14 26.90
C GLY A 395 17.46 -19.42 28.15
N VAL A 396 18.75 -19.57 28.47
CA VAL A 396 19.39 -19.01 29.66
C VAL A 396 20.33 -17.85 29.29
N GLU A 397 19.77 -16.77 28.76
CA GLU A 397 20.55 -15.58 28.39
C GLU A 397 19.97 -14.34 29.07
N PHE A 398 20.81 -13.55 29.72
CA PHE A 398 20.47 -12.23 30.23
C PHE A 398 21.70 -11.33 30.18
N TYR A 399 21.53 -10.02 30.31
CA TYR A 399 22.65 -9.10 30.34
C TYR A 399 22.49 -8.02 31.40
N ILE A 400 23.61 -7.42 31.78
CA ILE A 400 23.72 -6.28 32.69
C ILE A 400 24.15 -5.07 31.88
N ASN A 401 23.40 -3.97 31.96
CA ASN A 401 23.75 -2.69 31.33
C ASN A 401 24.93 -2.04 32.06
N LEU A 402 25.97 -1.69 31.30
CA LEU A 402 27.16 -0.96 31.78
C LEU A 402 27.05 0.56 31.56
N LEU A 403 26.05 0.99 30.80
CA LEU A 403 25.77 2.39 30.49
C LEU A 403 24.26 2.62 30.53
N ASN A 404 23.83 3.89 30.44
CA ASN A 404 22.43 4.16 30.15
C ASN A 404 22.16 3.87 28.66
N ASN A 405 21.48 2.76 28.41
CA ASN A 405 21.18 2.25 27.09
C ASN A 405 19.68 2.37 26.75
N ALA A 406 18.92 3.22 27.45
CA ALA A 406 17.49 3.40 27.19
C ALA A 406 17.22 3.71 25.71
N ALA A 407 17.98 4.62 25.10
CA ALA A 407 17.80 4.95 23.68
C ALA A 407 18.01 3.77 22.72
N HIS A 408 18.86 2.80 23.09
CA HIS A 408 19.24 1.66 22.25
C HIS A 408 18.39 0.40 22.50
N HIS A 409 17.76 0.28 23.67
CA HIS A 409 16.94 -0.90 24.01
C HIS A 409 15.47 -0.56 24.29
N SER A 410 15.07 0.71 24.18
CA SER A 410 13.65 1.10 24.14
C SER A 410 13.03 0.83 22.75
N PRO A 411 11.69 0.72 22.69
CA PRO A 411 10.98 0.61 21.42
C PRO A 411 11.27 1.82 20.54
N ARG A 412 11.58 1.58 19.27
CA ARG A 412 11.99 2.63 18.34
C ARG A 412 11.76 2.23 16.89
N VAL A 413 11.87 3.21 15.99
CA VAL A 413 11.84 2.99 14.54
C VAL A 413 13.25 3.19 14.01
N GLU A 414 13.79 2.18 13.35
CA GLU A 414 15.09 2.22 12.68
C GLU A 414 14.93 2.06 11.17
N LYS A 415 15.92 2.50 10.40
CA LYS A 415 15.97 2.24 8.96
C LYS A 415 16.59 0.86 8.71
N ASP A 416 15.91 0.02 7.93
CA ASP A 416 16.49 -1.24 7.45
C ASP A 416 17.53 -0.99 6.34
N LYS A 417 18.09 -2.07 5.80
CA LYS A 417 19.12 -2.00 4.74
C LYS A 417 18.63 -1.34 3.45
N ASP A 418 17.31 -1.30 3.25
CA ASP A 418 16.65 -0.74 2.07
C ASP A 418 16.16 0.70 2.33
N GLY A 419 16.37 1.23 3.54
CA GLY A 419 15.93 2.56 3.95
C GLY A 419 14.45 2.64 4.35
N ASN A 420 13.78 1.49 4.52
CA ASN A 420 12.42 1.46 5.03
C ASN A 420 12.39 1.57 6.55
N ASP A 421 11.33 2.14 7.08
CA ASP A 421 11.09 2.18 8.52
C ASP A 421 10.76 0.77 9.04
N ARG A 422 11.53 0.32 10.02
CA ARG A 422 11.33 -0.93 10.75
C ARG A 422 11.14 -0.60 12.22
N TYR A 423 10.01 -1.03 12.78
CA TYR A 423 9.82 -1.00 14.22
C TYR A 423 10.68 -2.06 14.90
N VAL A 424 11.38 -1.65 15.95
CA VAL A 424 12.18 -2.50 16.84
C VAL A 424 11.51 -2.49 18.19
N GLU A 425 11.10 -3.67 18.65
CA GLU A 425 10.53 -3.85 19.99
C GLU A 425 11.59 -3.56 21.05
N GLY A 426 11.16 -2.95 22.16
CA GLY A 426 12.04 -2.71 23.30
C GLY A 426 12.33 -4.01 24.05
N GLU A 427 13.46 -4.08 24.73
CA GLU A 427 13.85 -5.25 25.51
C GLU A 427 13.26 -5.19 26.94
N SER A 428 13.28 -6.32 27.64
CA SER A 428 12.70 -6.43 28.99
C SER A 428 13.76 -6.19 30.04
N ALA A 429 13.93 -4.95 30.51
CA ALA A 429 14.72 -4.66 31.70
C ALA A 429 13.91 -5.02 32.95
N PHE A 430 14.27 -6.08 33.68
CA PHE A 430 13.45 -6.63 34.76
C PHE A 430 14.10 -6.60 36.14
N GLY A 431 15.35 -6.13 36.24
CA GLY A 431 16.04 -6.02 37.53
C GLY A 431 17.13 -4.94 37.55
N LYS A 432 17.70 -4.69 38.73
CA LYS A 432 18.75 -3.68 38.93
C LYS A 432 19.72 -4.09 40.03
N ILE A 433 21.00 -3.75 39.85
CA ILE A 433 22.02 -3.91 40.90
C ILE A 433 21.90 -2.78 41.93
N ILE A 434 21.62 -3.15 43.18
CA ILE A 434 21.17 -2.18 44.19
C ILE A 434 22.28 -1.62 45.07
N ASP A 435 23.24 -2.44 45.48
CA ASP A 435 24.26 -2.04 46.44
C ASP A 435 25.61 -1.70 45.77
N ALA A 436 26.44 -0.94 46.50
CA ALA A 436 27.71 -0.44 46.01
C ALA A 436 28.79 -1.53 45.91
N GLU A 437 28.69 -2.62 46.68
CA GLU A 437 29.65 -3.72 46.62
C GLU A 437 29.43 -4.53 45.34
N SER A 438 28.17 -4.90 45.07
CA SER A 438 27.75 -5.55 43.84
C SER A 438 28.12 -4.75 42.59
N ARG A 439 27.99 -3.42 42.61
CA ARG A 439 28.41 -2.56 41.49
C ARG A 439 29.92 -2.61 41.26
N LYS A 440 30.74 -2.60 42.31
CA LYS A 440 32.20 -2.77 42.16
C LYS A 440 32.57 -4.11 41.53
N VAL A 441 31.81 -5.17 41.82
CA VAL A 441 32.01 -6.47 41.18
C VAL A 441 31.69 -6.37 39.68
N VAL A 442 30.57 -5.76 39.31
CA VAL A 442 30.22 -5.52 37.89
C VAL A 442 31.26 -4.64 37.19
N ASP A 443 31.76 -3.58 37.84
CA ASP A 443 32.82 -2.72 37.30
C ASP A 443 34.14 -3.50 37.12
N ALA A 444 34.44 -4.43 38.04
CA ALA A 444 35.60 -5.32 37.90
C ALA A 444 35.43 -6.31 36.74
N MET A 445 34.20 -6.75 36.43
CA MET A 445 33.90 -7.56 35.25
C MET A 445 34.03 -6.76 33.95
N ASP A 446 33.60 -5.49 33.93
CA ASP A 446 33.76 -4.55 32.80
C ASP A 446 35.24 -4.24 32.51
N ALA A 447 36.07 -4.22 33.55
CA ALA A 447 37.51 -4.00 33.42
C ALA A 447 38.31 -5.20 32.86
N LEU A 448 37.67 -6.35 32.66
CA LEU A 448 38.34 -7.54 32.12
C LEU A 448 38.74 -7.36 30.65
N GLN A 449 39.79 -8.05 30.25
CA GLN A 449 40.31 -7.95 28.89
C GLN A 449 39.34 -8.58 27.88
N VAL A 450 39.02 -7.82 26.83
CA VAL A 450 38.12 -8.23 25.74
C VAL A 450 38.96 -8.62 24.52
N VAL A 451 38.75 -9.83 24.00
CA VAL A 451 39.32 -10.31 22.73
C VAL A 451 38.42 -9.95 21.54
N GLY A 452 38.88 -10.27 20.33
CA GLY A 452 38.14 -9.98 19.09
C GLY A 452 36.70 -10.51 19.11
N GLY A 453 35.75 -9.67 18.67
CA GLY A 453 34.33 -10.01 18.64
C GLY A 453 33.58 -9.71 19.94
N GLY A 454 34.19 -9.02 20.90
CA GLY A 454 33.54 -8.65 22.15
C GLY A 454 33.51 -9.79 23.17
N LEU A 455 34.28 -10.86 22.99
CA LEU A 455 34.34 -11.94 23.97
C LEU A 455 35.34 -11.58 25.08
N LEU A 456 35.06 -11.98 26.31
CA LEU A 456 36.05 -11.87 27.39
C LEU A 456 37.17 -12.89 27.16
N GLU A 457 38.42 -12.49 27.43
CA GLU A 457 39.56 -13.41 27.40
C GLU A 457 39.39 -14.50 28.46
N GLU A 458 38.94 -14.08 29.65
CA GLU A 458 38.59 -14.93 30.77
C GLU A 458 37.12 -14.68 31.15
N SER A 459 36.29 -15.71 31.01
CA SER A 459 34.88 -15.64 31.35
C SER A 459 34.65 -15.64 32.86
N VAL A 460 33.59 -14.99 33.32
CA VAL A 460 33.19 -14.95 34.74
C VAL A 460 32.09 -15.98 34.98
N GLU A 461 32.34 -16.97 35.82
CA GLU A 461 31.39 -18.05 36.09
C GLU A 461 30.36 -17.63 37.15
N ILE A 462 29.09 -17.98 36.92
CA ILE A 462 28.02 -17.91 37.92
C ILE A 462 28.03 -19.22 38.71
N VAL A 463 28.74 -19.24 39.84
CA VAL A 463 28.86 -20.42 40.70
C VAL A 463 27.51 -20.84 41.27
N SER A 464 26.68 -19.88 41.68
CA SER A 464 25.29 -20.15 42.06
C SER A 464 24.41 -18.91 41.97
N ALA A 465 23.13 -19.10 41.66
CA ALA A 465 22.09 -18.10 41.74
C ALA A 465 21.02 -18.49 42.77
N LYS A 466 20.63 -17.59 43.66
CA LYS A 466 19.66 -17.88 44.73
C LYS A 466 18.67 -16.74 44.92
N ILE A 467 17.40 -17.10 45.08
CA ILE A 467 16.35 -16.17 45.51
C ILE A 467 16.52 -15.92 47.01
N ILE A 468 16.62 -14.67 47.41
CA ILE A 468 16.73 -14.27 48.82
C ILE A 468 15.38 -13.75 49.26
N SER A 469 14.75 -14.44 50.22
CA SER A 469 13.62 -13.88 50.97
C SER A 469 14.13 -12.71 51.80
N GLU A 470 13.43 -11.57 51.75
CA GLU A 470 13.83 -10.31 52.39
C GLU A 470 14.64 -10.55 53.68
N ARG A 471 15.92 -10.15 53.63
CA ARG A 471 16.67 -9.92 54.85
C ARG A 471 15.87 -8.84 55.59
N LYS A 472 15.43 -9.11 56.82
CA LYS A 472 15.20 -8.02 57.75
C LYS A 472 16.52 -7.25 57.80
N ILE A 473 16.57 -6.09 57.14
CA ILE A 473 17.65 -5.14 57.31
C ILE A 473 17.48 -4.65 58.74
N GLU A 474 18.16 -5.31 59.67
CA GLU A 474 18.24 -4.88 61.07
C GLU A 474 19.12 -3.65 61.23
#